data_AF-D4V6E9-F1
#
_entry.id   AF-D4V6E9-F1
#
_cell.length_a   1.000
_cell.length_b   1.000
_cell.length_c   1.000
_cell.angle_alpha   90.00
_cell.angle_beta   90.00
_cell.angle_gamma   90.00
#
_symmetry.space_group_name_H-M   'P 1'
#
loop_
_entity.id
_entity.type
_entity.pdbx_description
1 polymer ?
#
loop_
_entity_poly.entity_id
_entity_poly.type
_entity_poly.pdbx_seq_one_letter_code
_entity_poly.pdbx_strand_id
1 'polypeptide(L)'
;MIFSTCNQYSIKGIFLILLLMISTTFIQAQKADLSFSIHLKKANLKEFIFEIEKASGYSFIYGEEIIFKHPITLSLRKAPLSLILQKAFAGQNISFKINKNHIILKKYALQSSKKSFTLNGYVLDSISKETLIGANIYDQKNGVGTTTNPFGYFSITLPEGGTKLNFSYIGYAVKQVSLHLWKDTMLTIQLHNDNQLNEVIILSDKPETGIQSSRMGASSIPIPHIKNTPALMSEADVLKSIQLLPGVQNGMNGTSGLYVRGGGPDQNLYLLDGVPLYNVDHTLGLLSVFTPEAVKKVDLYKSSFPARFGGRLSSIVDVRTNDGNMQHYHGSLTIGLLTSHLQFEGPIWKDHTSFIISARRSYIDCFLPLVMPKDERGGYSLYDINAKLNHRFSEQDRLFISFYKGKDHVYYK
;
A
#
# COMPACT_ATOMS: atom_id res chain seq x y z
N MET A 1 -45.23 -70.19 -26.57
CA MET A 1 -46.32 -69.29 -26.14
C MET A 1 -45.68 -68.06 -25.49
N ILE A 2 -44.91 -67.31 -26.29
CA ILE A 2 -44.17 -66.10 -25.88
C ILE A 2 -44.79 -64.97 -26.66
N PHE A 3 -45.88 -64.40 -26.18
CA PHE A 3 -46.41 -63.11 -26.62
C PHE A 3 -47.53 -62.77 -25.65
N SER A 4 -47.27 -61.88 -24.69
CA SER A 4 -48.23 -60.89 -24.17
C SER A 4 -47.84 -60.43 -22.75
N THR A 5 -46.75 -59.70 -22.60
CA THR A 5 -46.53 -58.81 -21.42
C THR A 5 -45.59 -57.64 -21.68
N CYS A 6 -45.07 -57.45 -22.90
CA CYS A 6 -44.03 -56.44 -23.16
C CYS A 6 -44.53 -55.17 -23.88
N ASN A 7 -45.84 -54.86 -23.87
CA ASN A 7 -46.38 -53.72 -24.62
C ASN A 7 -46.98 -52.58 -23.78
N GLN A 8 -47.10 -52.72 -22.45
CA GLN A 8 -47.69 -51.66 -21.61
C GLN A 8 -46.66 -50.70 -20.97
N TYR A 9 -45.42 -51.15 -20.72
CA TYR A 9 -44.38 -50.29 -20.16
C TYR A 9 -43.68 -49.39 -21.19
N SER A 10 -43.69 -49.80 -22.47
CA SER A 10 -43.11 -49.01 -23.57
C SER A 10 -43.92 -47.72 -23.83
N ILE A 11 -45.26 -47.81 -23.79
CA ILE A 11 -46.13 -46.66 -24.08
C ILE A 11 -46.08 -45.61 -22.95
N LYS A 12 -46.01 -46.03 -21.68
CA LYS A 12 -45.85 -45.09 -20.54
C LYS A 12 -44.47 -44.43 -20.52
N GLY A 13 -43.41 -45.15 -20.91
CA GLY A 13 -42.06 -44.59 -21.05
C GLY A 13 -41.96 -43.57 -22.18
N ILE A 14 -42.59 -43.86 -23.33
CA ILE A 14 -42.65 -42.94 -24.47
C ILE A 14 -43.44 -41.67 -24.11
N PHE A 15 -44.54 -41.80 -23.36
CA PHE A 15 -45.32 -40.63 -22.92
C PHE A 15 -44.56 -39.74 -21.92
N LEU A 16 -43.75 -40.33 -21.03
CA LEU A 16 -42.92 -39.58 -20.08
C LEU A 16 -41.75 -38.87 -20.78
N ILE A 17 -41.15 -39.50 -21.80
CA ILE A 17 -40.10 -38.88 -22.63
C ILE A 17 -40.67 -37.75 -23.50
N LEU A 18 -41.89 -37.91 -24.03
CA LEU A 18 -42.58 -36.84 -24.74
C LEU A 18 -42.91 -35.65 -23.81
N LEU A 19 -43.33 -35.94 -22.57
CA LEU A 19 -43.65 -34.91 -21.57
C LEU A 19 -42.40 -34.16 -21.08
N LEU A 20 -41.24 -34.82 -21.00
CA LEU A 20 -39.95 -34.18 -20.69
C LEU A 20 -39.35 -33.40 -21.85
N MET A 21 -39.65 -33.77 -23.11
CA MET A 21 -39.23 -33.00 -24.29
C MET A 21 -40.03 -31.70 -24.47
N ILE A 22 -41.23 -31.61 -23.89
CA ILE A 22 -42.08 -30.40 -23.94
C ILE A 22 -41.65 -29.37 -22.88
N SER A 23 -40.93 -29.75 -21.83
CA SER A 23 -40.50 -28.82 -20.77
C SER A 23 -39.20 -28.06 -21.04
N THR A 24 -38.49 -28.36 -22.14
CA THR A 24 -37.22 -27.68 -22.50
C THR A 24 -37.33 -26.62 -23.59
N THR A 25 -38.53 -26.25 -24.04
CA THR A 25 -38.67 -25.06 -24.91
C THR A 25 -38.57 -23.80 -24.06
N PHE A 26 -37.34 -23.39 -23.74
CA PHE A 26 -37.09 -21.98 -23.49
C PHE A 26 -37.45 -21.23 -24.77
N ILE A 27 -38.61 -20.60 -24.77
CA ILE A 27 -38.92 -19.55 -25.74
C ILE A 27 -37.89 -18.45 -25.49
N GLN A 28 -36.79 -18.46 -26.24
CA GLN A 28 -36.08 -17.22 -26.47
C GLN A 28 -37.05 -16.33 -27.22
N ALA A 29 -37.66 -15.39 -26.49
CA ALA A 29 -38.30 -14.25 -27.11
C ALA A 29 -37.22 -13.50 -27.90
N GLN A 30 -37.08 -13.83 -29.19
CA GLN A 30 -36.43 -12.94 -30.13
C GLN A 30 -37.33 -11.72 -30.20
N LYS A 31 -37.03 -10.72 -29.38
CA LYS A 31 -37.52 -9.36 -29.57
C LYS A 31 -37.19 -9.04 -31.02
N ALA A 32 -38.21 -8.86 -31.86
CA ALA A 32 -38.01 -8.49 -33.26
C ALA A 32 -37.01 -7.34 -33.29
N ASP A 33 -35.87 -7.55 -33.96
CA ASP A 33 -34.84 -6.52 -34.12
C ASP A 33 -35.52 -5.38 -34.88
N LEU A 34 -35.95 -4.35 -34.13
CA LEU A 34 -36.63 -3.20 -34.71
C LEU A 34 -35.70 -2.61 -35.78
N SER A 35 -36.19 -2.63 -37.01
CA SER A 35 -35.44 -2.13 -38.16
C SER A 35 -35.79 -0.66 -38.36
N PHE A 36 -34.79 0.20 -38.38
CA PHE A 36 -34.95 1.64 -38.54
C PHE A 36 -34.43 2.09 -39.90
N SER A 37 -35.01 3.17 -40.43
CA SER A 37 -34.47 3.85 -41.60
C SER A 37 -33.91 5.19 -41.14
N ILE A 38 -32.63 5.43 -41.41
CA ILE A 38 -31.95 6.66 -41.00
C ILE A 38 -31.20 7.25 -42.19
N HIS A 39 -31.33 8.56 -42.35
CA HIS A 39 -30.64 9.31 -43.38
C HIS A 39 -30.04 10.58 -42.77
N LEU A 40 -28.73 10.55 -42.54
CA LEU A 40 -27.94 11.64 -41.98
C LEU A 40 -26.84 12.05 -42.94
N LYS A 41 -26.64 13.36 -43.11
CA LYS A 41 -25.55 13.93 -43.90
C LYS A 41 -24.74 14.86 -43.00
N LYS A 42 -23.46 14.53 -42.79
CA LYS A 42 -22.52 15.30 -41.96
C LYS A 42 -23.05 15.65 -40.54
N ALA A 43 -23.77 14.73 -39.90
CA ALA A 43 -24.35 14.95 -38.58
C ALA A 43 -23.30 14.90 -37.45
N ASN A 44 -23.46 15.75 -36.44
CA ASN A 44 -22.68 15.68 -35.20
C ASN A 44 -23.26 14.64 -34.21
N LEU A 45 -22.56 14.37 -33.10
CA LEU A 45 -22.99 13.37 -32.10
C LEU A 45 -24.39 13.66 -31.55
N LYS A 46 -24.68 14.93 -31.23
CA LYS A 46 -25.97 15.33 -30.67
C LYS A 46 -27.11 15.10 -31.66
N GLU A 47 -26.90 15.46 -32.92
CA GLU A 47 -27.86 15.25 -34.01
C GLU A 47 -28.08 13.75 -34.27
N PHE A 48 -27.02 12.96 -34.32
CA PHE A 48 -27.12 11.51 -34.47
C PHE A 48 -27.91 10.87 -33.32
N ILE A 49 -27.58 11.22 -32.07
CA ILE A 49 -28.27 10.72 -30.89
C ILE A 49 -29.75 11.09 -30.95
N PHE A 50 -30.06 12.36 -31.16
CA PHE A 50 -31.43 12.86 -31.21
C PHE A 50 -32.29 12.09 -32.21
N GLU A 51 -31.79 11.86 -33.43
CA GLU A 51 -32.52 11.12 -34.46
C GLU A 51 -32.72 9.63 -34.10
N ILE A 52 -31.73 9.00 -33.44
CA ILE A 52 -31.88 7.62 -32.97
C ILE A 52 -32.87 7.53 -31.81
N GLU A 53 -32.80 8.42 -30.82
CA GLU A 53 -33.72 8.42 -29.68
C GLU A 53 -35.16 8.61 -30.15
N LYS A 54 -35.38 9.56 -31.06
CA LYS A 54 -36.69 9.84 -31.68
C LYS A 54 -37.22 8.65 -32.48
N ALA A 55 -36.37 7.96 -33.25
CA ALA A 55 -36.80 6.86 -34.10
C ALA A 55 -36.99 5.53 -33.35
N SER A 56 -36.24 5.32 -32.26
CA SER A 56 -36.12 4.00 -31.62
C SER A 56 -36.67 3.91 -30.20
N GLY A 57 -36.90 5.04 -29.51
CA GLY A 57 -37.33 5.08 -28.12
C GLY A 57 -36.28 4.64 -27.11
N TYR A 58 -35.02 4.47 -27.53
CA TYR A 58 -33.87 4.30 -26.65
C TYR A 58 -33.37 5.66 -26.16
N SER A 59 -32.67 5.68 -25.03
CA SER A 59 -31.94 6.86 -24.53
C SER A 59 -30.44 6.58 -24.44
N PHE A 60 -29.61 7.56 -24.80
CA PHE A 60 -28.15 7.44 -24.71
C PHE A 60 -27.63 7.85 -23.34
N ILE A 61 -26.63 7.12 -22.84
CA ILE A 61 -25.87 7.45 -21.64
C ILE A 61 -24.40 7.52 -22.02
N TYR A 62 -23.77 8.68 -21.84
CA TYR A 62 -22.38 8.91 -22.17
C TYR A 62 -21.81 10.08 -21.36
N GLY A 63 -20.50 10.05 -21.07
CA GLY A 63 -19.79 11.16 -20.44
C GLY A 63 -19.17 12.13 -21.45
N GLU A 64 -18.61 13.23 -20.94
CA GLU A 64 -17.98 14.28 -21.75
C GLU A 64 -16.76 13.79 -22.56
N GLU A 65 -16.19 12.64 -22.20
CA GLU A 65 -15.04 12.04 -22.88
C GLU A 65 -15.35 11.48 -24.28
N ILE A 66 -16.63 11.39 -24.66
CA ILE A 66 -17.09 10.89 -25.96
C ILE A 66 -17.15 12.04 -26.97
N ILE A 67 -16.10 12.15 -27.79
CA ILE A 67 -15.97 13.19 -28.82
C ILE A 67 -15.92 12.54 -30.20
N PHE A 68 -16.78 12.99 -31.11
CA PHE A 68 -16.71 12.61 -32.52
C PHE A 68 -15.56 13.31 -33.21
N LYS A 69 -14.67 12.52 -33.81
CA LYS A 69 -13.55 13.06 -34.60
C LYS A 69 -13.99 13.52 -35.98
N HIS A 70 -15.04 12.89 -36.53
CA HIS A 70 -15.55 13.15 -37.86
C HIS A 70 -17.09 13.14 -37.86
N PRO A 71 -17.74 13.98 -38.68
CA PRO A 71 -19.18 14.01 -38.79
C PRO A 71 -19.72 12.73 -39.45
N ILE A 72 -20.87 12.25 -38.99
CA ILE A 72 -21.49 11.00 -39.46
C ILE A 72 -22.30 11.25 -40.72
N THR A 73 -22.04 10.47 -41.76
CA THR A 73 -22.89 10.39 -42.96
C THR A 73 -23.35 8.95 -43.13
N LEU A 74 -24.65 8.71 -42.98
CA LEU A 74 -25.27 7.38 -43.03
C LEU A 74 -26.58 7.45 -43.79
N SER A 75 -26.79 6.51 -44.71
CA SER A 75 -28.07 6.29 -45.37
C SER A 75 -28.36 4.80 -45.34
N LEU A 76 -29.27 4.39 -44.44
CA LEU A 76 -29.64 3.00 -44.23
C LEU A 76 -31.17 2.88 -44.21
N ARG A 77 -31.70 1.86 -44.89
CA ARG A 77 -33.14 1.54 -44.90
C ARG A 77 -33.35 0.20 -44.23
N LYS A 78 -34.33 0.12 -43.33
CA LYS A 78 -34.69 -1.10 -42.58
C LYS A 78 -33.48 -1.83 -42.00
N ALA A 79 -32.59 -1.11 -41.32
CA ALA A 79 -31.40 -1.67 -40.68
C ALA A 79 -31.63 -1.89 -39.18
N PRO A 80 -31.10 -2.97 -38.57
CA PRO A 80 -31.16 -3.15 -37.13
C PRO A 80 -30.33 -2.08 -36.43
N LEU A 81 -30.76 -1.67 -35.23
CA LEU A 81 -30.09 -0.62 -34.44
C LEU A 81 -28.61 -0.92 -34.20
N SER A 82 -28.27 -2.19 -33.95
CA SER A 82 -26.89 -2.65 -33.77
C SER A 82 -25.99 -2.30 -34.97
N LEU A 83 -26.47 -2.50 -36.20
CA LEU A 83 -25.75 -2.20 -37.43
C LEU A 83 -25.62 -0.69 -37.65
N ILE A 84 -26.66 0.08 -37.31
CA ILE A 84 -26.63 1.54 -37.40
C ILE A 84 -25.56 2.10 -36.46
N LEU A 85 -25.55 1.65 -35.20
CA LEU A 85 -24.55 2.05 -34.20
C LEU A 85 -23.14 1.61 -34.62
N GLN A 86 -22.98 0.39 -35.14
CA GLN A 86 -21.70 -0.10 -35.63
C GLN A 86 -21.13 0.76 -36.76
N LYS A 87 -21.97 1.15 -37.74
CA LYS A 87 -21.53 2.02 -38.84
C LYS A 87 -21.30 3.48 -38.40
N ALA A 88 -22.11 3.97 -37.46
CA ALA A 88 -21.97 5.31 -36.89
C ALA A 88 -20.64 5.51 -36.14
N PHE A 89 -20.25 4.51 -35.36
CA PHE A 89 -19.03 4.55 -34.56
C PHE A 89 -17.83 3.87 -35.23
N ALA A 90 -17.97 3.42 -36.48
CA ALA A 90 -16.86 2.84 -37.24
C ALA A 90 -15.72 3.87 -37.40
N GLY A 91 -14.50 3.48 -37.06
CA GLY A 91 -13.33 4.36 -37.09
C GLY A 91 -13.32 5.43 -35.99
N GLN A 92 -14.30 5.42 -35.09
CA GLN A 92 -14.32 6.25 -33.90
C GLN A 92 -13.85 5.42 -32.70
N ASN A 93 -13.19 6.06 -31.73
CA ASN A 93 -12.73 5.41 -30.50
C ASN A 93 -13.91 5.21 -29.52
N ILE A 94 -15.03 4.68 -29.99
CA ILE A 94 -16.32 4.61 -29.28
C ILE A 94 -16.88 3.21 -29.43
N SER A 95 -17.15 2.57 -28.30
CA SER A 95 -17.90 1.32 -28.19
C SER A 95 -19.28 1.59 -27.58
N PHE A 96 -20.24 0.70 -27.83
CA PHE A 96 -21.59 0.83 -27.31
C PHE A 96 -22.07 -0.47 -26.67
N LYS A 97 -22.94 -0.36 -25.67
CA LYS A 97 -23.68 -1.49 -25.08
C LYS A 97 -25.15 -1.13 -24.97
N ILE A 98 -26.02 -1.97 -25.54
CA ILE A 98 -27.47 -1.84 -25.42
C ILE A 98 -27.90 -2.58 -24.15
N ASN A 99 -28.57 -1.89 -23.24
CA ASN A 99 -29.10 -2.48 -22.01
C ASN A 99 -30.53 -1.98 -21.76
N LYS A 100 -31.52 -2.88 -21.90
CA LYS A 100 -32.96 -2.55 -21.82
C LYS A 100 -33.33 -1.44 -22.82
N ASN A 101 -33.62 -0.23 -22.34
CA ASN A 101 -33.96 0.96 -23.13
C ASN A 101 -32.81 1.98 -23.21
N HIS A 102 -31.61 1.64 -22.74
CA HIS A 102 -30.46 2.55 -22.75
C HIS A 102 -29.34 2.07 -23.68
N ILE A 103 -28.71 3.00 -24.38
CA ILE A 103 -27.48 2.78 -25.17
C ILE A 103 -26.34 3.48 -24.43
N ILE A 104 -25.43 2.70 -23.87
CA ILE A 104 -24.29 3.23 -23.11
C ILE A 104 -23.10 3.34 -24.05
N LEU A 105 -22.57 4.55 -24.24
CA LEU A 105 -21.33 4.77 -25.01
C LEU A 105 -20.13 4.77 -24.08
N LYS A 106 -19.04 4.13 -24.51
CA LYS A 106 -17.76 4.11 -23.80
C LYS A 106 -16.62 4.36 -24.77
N LYS A 107 -15.67 5.19 -24.37
CA LYS A 107 -14.46 5.41 -25.14
C LYS A 107 -13.66 4.11 -25.20
N TYR A 108 -13.49 3.57 -26.40
CA TYR A 108 -12.64 2.40 -26.63
C TYR A 108 -11.28 2.88 -27.09
N ALA A 109 -10.26 2.70 -26.25
CA ALA A 109 -8.88 2.86 -26.69
C ALA A 109 -8.49 1.60 -27.47
N LEU A 110 -8.07 1.77 -28.73
CA LEU A 110 -7.31 0.75 -29.42
C LEU A 110 -6.09 0.44 -28.55
N GLN A 111 -6.09 -0.71 -27.87
CA GLN A 111 -4.90 -1.22 -27.20
C GLN A 111 -3.89 -1.56 -28.30
N SER A 112 -3.08 -0.58 -28.69
CA SER A 112 -1.75 -0.90 -29.19
C SER A 112 -1.08 -1.66 -28.05
N SER A 113 -0.86 -2.95 -28.24
CA SER A 113 0.02 -3.76 -27.41
C SER A 113 1.43 -3.20 -27.55
N LYS A 114 1.70 -2.07 -26.89
CA LYS A 114 3.05 -1.64 -26.62
C LYS A 114 3.61 -2.69 -25.67
N LYS A 115 4.72 -3.30 -26.06
CA LYS A 115 5.48 -4.15 -25.13
C LYS A 115 5.74 -3.34 -23.87
N SER A 116 5.59 -3.99 -22.73
CA SER A 116 5.86 -3.39 -21.43
C SER A 116 7.06 -4.09 -20.82
N PHE A 117 7.88 -3.35 -20.10
CA PHE A 117 9.02 -3.87 -19.37
C PHE A 117 8.91 -3.48 -17.90
N THR A 118 9.43 -4.35 -17.04
CA THR A 118 9.48 -4.11 -15.61
C THR A 118 10.83 -3.47 -15.25
N LEU A 119 10.76 -2.28 -14.65
CA LEU A 119 11.87 -1.67 -13.95
C LEU A 119 11.74 -1.98 -12.47
N ASN A 120 12.78 -2.60 -11.90
CA ASN A 120 12.83 -2.91 -10.48
C ASN A 120 14.18 -2.52 -9.87
N GLY A 121 14.31 -2.65 -8.55
CA GLY A 121 15.57 -2.38 -7.86
C GLY A 121 15.34 -1.76 -6.50
N TYR A 122 16.34 -1.03 -6.00
CA TYR A 122 16.36 -0.51 -4.63
C TYR A 122 16.52 1.01 -4.60
N VAL A 123 15.93 1.64 -3.59
CA VAL A 123 16.21 3.04 -3.26
C VAL A 123 16.97 3.08 -1.94
N LEU A 124 18.15 3.70 -1.96
CA LEU A 124 19.09 3.76 -0.84
C LEU A 124 19.40 5.21 -0.47
N ASP A 125 19.78 5.42 0.79
CA ASP A 125 20.47 6.64 1.19
C ASP A 125 21.87 6.70 0.55
N SER A 126 22.25 7.89 0.08
CA SER A 126 23.55 8.08 -0.58
C SER A 126 24.76 7.92 0.35
N ILE A 127 24.60 8.21 1.65
CA ILE A 127 25.68 8.28 2.64
C ILE A 127 25.86 6.96 3.36
N SER A 128 24.79 6.37 3.92
CA SER A 128 24.83 5.14 4.72
C SER A 128 24.63 3.88 3.88
N LYS A 129 24.10 4.02 2.66
CA LYS A 129 23.54 2.93 1.81
C LYS A 129 22.39 2.16 2.47
N GLU A 130 21.77 2.74 3.49
CA GLU A 130 20.58 2.15 4.09
C GLU A 130 19.39 2.17 3.12
N THR A 131 18.50 1.19 3.24
CA THR A 131 17.31 1.09 2.39
C THR A 131 16.21 2.08 2.79
N LEU A 132 15.65 2.79 1.81
CA LEU A 132 14.57 3.76 2.05
C LEU A 132 13.20 3.08 1.87
N ILE A 133 12.43 2.98 2.95
CA ILE A 133 11.13 2.29 2.97
C ILE A 133 9.98 3.25 2.63
N GLY A 134 9.24 2.97 1.57
CA GLY A 134 8.14 3.80 1.11
C GLY A 134 8.59 5.04 0.33
N ALA A 135 9.78 5.01 -0.28
CA ALA A 135 10.17 5.98 -1.29
C ALA A 135 9.19 5.88 -2.47
N ASN A 136 8.76 7.03 -2.98
CA ASN A 136 7.83 7.13 -4.10
C ASN A 136 8.61 7.11 -5.42
N ILE A 137 8.10 6.35 -6.38
CA ILE A 137 8.60 6.30 -7.75
C ILE A 137 7.43 6.63 -8.65
N TYR A 138 7.54 7.70 -9.44
CA TYR A 138 6.46 8.18 -10.29
C TYR A 138 6.93 8.45 -11.71
N ASP A 139 6.24 7.87 -12.69
CA ASP A 139 6.38 8.19 -14.10
C ASP A 139 5.37 9.26 -14.49
N GLN A 140 5.85 10.48 -14.67
CA GLN A 140 5.00 11.62 -15.05
C GLN A 140 4.39 11.45 -16.45
N LYS A 141 5.03 10.70 -17.36
CA LYS A 141 4.55 10.53 -18.73
C LYS A 141 3.36 9.58 -18.81
N ASN A 142 3.40 8.49 -18.05
CA ASN A 142 2.37 7.46 -18.08
C ASN A 142 1.35 7.61 -16.94
N GLY A 143 1.61 8.47 -15.95
CA GLY A 143 0.74 8.64 -14.78
C GLY A 143 0.73 7.42 -13.86
N VAL A 144 1.77 6.59 -13.91
CA VAL A 144 1.90 5.35 -13.12
C VAL A 144 2.99 5.54 -12.08
N GLY A 145 2.76 5.03 -10.87
CA GLY A 145 3.75 5.07 -9.80
C GLY A 145 3.71 3.82 -8.94
N THR A 146 4.76 3.66 -8.14
CA THR A 146 4.90 2.61 -7.13
C THR A 146 5.63 3.16 -5.92
N THR A 147 5.76 2.36 -4.87
CA THR A 147 6.55 2.71 -3.68
C THR A 147 7.49 1.57 -3.34
N THR A 148 8.60 1.87 -2.67
CA THR A 148 9.47 0.82 -2.13
C THR A 148 8.78 0.08 -0.98
N ASN A 149 9.01 -1.23 -0.93
CA ASN A 149 8.52 -2.11 0.12
C ASN A 149 9.36 -1.97 1.42
N PRO A 150 9.06 -2.72 2.51
CA PRO A 150 9.81 -2.71 3.77
C PRO A 150 11.30 -3.07 3.67
N PHE A 151 11.76 -3.54 2.52
CA PHE A 151 13.15 -3.88 2.23
C PHE A 151 13.81 -2.87 1.29
N GLY A 152 13.13 -1.76 0.95
CA GLY A 152 13.60 -0.74 0.02
C GLY A 152 13.51 -1.13 -1.46
N TYR A 153 12.88 -2.26 -1.78
CA TYR A 153 12.73 -2.74 -3.16
C TYR A 153 11.48 -2.16 -3.82
N PHE A 154 11.58 -1.75 -5.08
CA PHE A 154 10.46 -1.32 -5.91
C PHE A 154 10.36 -2.15 -7.19
N SER A 155 9.16 -2.15 -7.79
CA SER A 155 8.91 -2.71 -9.10
C SER A 155 7.78 -1.92 -9.78
N ILE A 156 8.03 -1.46 -11.00
CA ILE A 156 7.08 -0.70 -11.82
C ILE A 156 7.12 -1.20 -13.27
N THR A 157 5.96 -1.49 -13.84
CA THR A 157 5.84 -1.94 -15.22
C THR A 157 5.43 -0.77 -16.09
N LEU A 158 6.24 -0.48 -17.12
CA LEU A 158 6.08 0.69 -17.98
C LEU A 158 6.09 0.26 -19.45
N PRO A 159 5.38 0.99 -20.34
CA PRO A 159 5.48 0.76 -21.78
C PRO A 159 6.90 0.97 -22.31
N GLU A 160 7.25 0.25 -23.36
CA GLU A 160 8.49 0.42 -24.13
C GLU A 160 8.69 1.87 -24.58
N GLY A 161 9.93 2.34 -24.49
CA GLY A 161 10.36 3.67 -24.92
C GLY A 161 10.92 4.54 -23.79
N GLY A 162 11.05 5.84 -24.08
CA GLY A 162 11.58 6.80 -23.12
C GLY A 162 10.62 7.08 -21.96
N THR A 163 11.11 6.95 -20.73
CA THR A 163 10.42 7.30 -19.48
C THR A 163 11.27 8.26 -18.65
N LYS A 164 10.60 9.08 -17.83
CA LYS A 164 11.21 9.97 -16.85
C LYS A 164 10.63 9.65 -15.48
N LEU A 165 11.46 9.11 -14.61
CA LEU A 165 11.07 8.68 -13.28
C LEU A 165 11.54 9.67 -12.24
N ASN A 166 10.63 10.10 -11.37
CA ASN A 166 10.93 10.89 -10.20
C ASN A 166 10.94 9.96 -8.98
N PHE A 167 12.07 9.93 -8.27
CA PHE A 167 12.25 9.24 -7.01
C PHE A 167 12.21 10.28 -5.88
N SER A 168 11.31 10.11 -4.92
CA SER A 168 11.17 11.03 -3.80
C SER A 168 10.95 10.31 -2.47
N TYR A 169 11.49 10.88 -1.40
CA TYR A 169 11.30 10.39 -0.04
C TYR A 169 11.35 11.57 0.93
N ILE A 170 10.63 11.48 2.05
CA ILE A 170 10.50 12.59 3.01
C ILE A 170 11.88 12.91 3.59
N GLY A 171 12.30 14.17 3.50
CA GLY A 171 13.63 14.62 3.96
C GLY A 171 14.76 14.40 2.95
N TYR A 172 14.44 14.04 1.69
CA TYR A 172 15.44 13.78 0.65
C TYR A 172 15.12 14.61 -0.60
N ALA A 173 16.18 15.03 -1.30
CA ALA A 173 16.04 15.69 -2.60
C ALA A 173 15.40 14.74 -3.62
N VAL A 174 14.48 15.26 -4.42
CA VAL A 174 13.86 14.51 -5.53
C VAL A 174 14.93 14.23 -6.58
N LYS A 175 15.10 12.97 -6.95
CA LYS A 175 16.01 12.55 -8.03
C LYS A 175 15.23 12.16 -9.27
N GLN A 176 15.48 12.85 -10.37
CA GLN A 176 14.91 12.50 -11.67
C GLN A 176 15.88 11.64 -12.48
N VAL A 177 15.38 10.54 -13.05
CA VAL A 177 16.15 9.64 -13.91
C VAL A 177 15.41 9.47 -15.23
N SER A 178 16.07 9.80 -16.33
CA SER A 178 15.56 9.56 -17.69
C SER A 178 16.22 8.30 -18.24
N LEU A 179 15.42 7.34 -18.72
CA LEU A 179 15.93 6.12 -19.34
C LEU A 179 15.02 5.66 -20.48
N HIS A 180 15.58 4.82 -21.36
CA HIS A 180 14.84 4.19 -22.45
C HIS A 180 14.65 2.71 -22.13
N LEU A 181 13.40 2.26 -22.03
CA LEU A 181 13.05 0.88 -21.69
C LEU A 181 12.83 0.05 -22.95
N TRP A 182 13.69 -0.96 -23.12
CA TRP A 182 13.67 -1.96 -24.20
C TRP A 182 13.74 -3.42 -23.69
N LYS A 183 13.90 -3.60 -22.38
CA LYS A 183 13.97 -4.87 -21.65
C LYS A 183 13.75 -4.61 -20.16
N ASP A 184 13.45 -5.67 -19.41
CA ASP A 184 13.41 -5.61 -17.95
C ASP A 184 14.77 -5.14 -17.42
N THR A 185 14.73 -4.17 -16.52
CA THR A 185 15.92 -3.46 -16.06
C THR A 185 15.91 -3.38 -14.54
N MET A 186 17.07 -3.62 -13.93
CA MET A 186 17.27 -3.42 -12.50
C MET A 186 18.10 -2.15 -12.26
N LEU A 187 17.67 -1.31 -11.32
CA LEU A 187 18.31 -0.03 -11.03
C LEU A 187 18.35 0.24 -9.53
N THR A 188 19.56 0.46 -9.01
CA THR A 188 19.77 0.93 -7.64
C THR A 188 19.91 2.45 -7.63
N ILE A 189 18.97 3.14 -6.99
CA ILE A 189 18.92 4.60 -6.90
C ILE A 189 19.38 5.05 -5.53
N GLN A 190 20.30 6.00 -5.50
CA GLN A 190 20.74 6.65 -4.28
C GLN A 190 20.15 8.06 -4.20
N LEU A 191 19.44 8.36 -3.12
CA LEU A 191 18.90 9.69 -2.81
C LEU A 191 19.82 10.40 -1.83
N HIS A 192 19.98 11.71 -2.03
CA HIS A 192 20.73 12.55 -1.10
C HIS A 192 19.77 13.16 -0.09
N ASN A 193 20.15 13.11 1.18
CA ASN A 193 19.43 13.82 2.23
C ASN A 193 19.60 15.32 1.98
N ASP A 194 18.49 16.03 1.85
CA ASP A 194 18.48 17.48 1.72
C ASP A 194 17.76 18.05 2.94
N ASN A 195 18.56 18.38 3.95
CA ASN A 195 18.08 19.03 5.17
C ASN A 195 17.83 20.53 4.97
N GLN A 196 18.07 21.10 3.78
CA GLN A 196 17.72 22.48 3.46
C GLN A 196 16.30 22.54 2.90
N LEU A 197 15.33 22.73 3.81
CA LEU A 197 13.99 23.12 3.41
C LEU A 197 14.04 24.55 2.86
N ASN A 198 13.99 24.71 1.54
CA ASN A 198 13.59 25.99 0.95
C ASN A 198 12.16 26.31 1.40
N GLU A 199 11.86 27.60 1.57
CA GLU A 199 10.54 28.11 1.91
C GLU A 199 9.47 27.42 1.05
N VAL A 200 8.49 26.80 1.70
CA VAL A 200 7.37 26.18 1.00
C VAL A 200 6.46 27.30 0.52
N ILE A 201 6.70 27.79 -0.69
CA ILE A 201 5.75 28.63 -1.40
C ILE A 201 4.57 27.72 -1.76
N ILE A 202 3.49 27.80 -0.99
CA ILE A 202 2.22 27.15 -1.33
C ILE A 202 1.65 27.92 -2.53
N LEU A 203 2.09 27.57 -3.73
CA LEU A 203 1.37 27.93 -4.95
C LEU A 203 0.08 27.10 -4.97
N SER A 204 -1.07 27.76 -5.00
CA SER A 204 -2.42 27.15 -4.94
C SER A 204 -2.68 26.06 -5.97
N ASP A 205 -1.83 25.90 -6.98
CA ASP A 205 -1.85 24.79 -7.93
C ASP A 205 -0.94 23.65 -7.48
N LYS A 206 -1.18 23.09 -6.30
CA LYS A 206 -0.84 21.68 -6.12
C LYS A 206 -1.80 20.92 -7.03
N PRO A 207 -1.34 20.18 -8.06
CA PRO A 207 -2.02 18.93 -8.30
C PRO A 207 -1.92 18.24 -6.95
N GLU A 208 -3.05 18.14 -6.25
CA GLU A 208 -3.21 17.08 -5.29
C GLU A 208 -2.77 15.85 -6.09
N THR A 209 -1.53 15.43 -5.87
CA THR A 209 -1.20 14.02 -5.94
C THR A 209 -2.07 13.48 -4.82
N GLY A 210 -3.36 13.30 -5.15
CA GLY A 210 -4.32 12.69 -4.29
C GLY A 210 -3.59 11.47 -3.83
N ILE A 211 -3.35 11.40 -2.52
CA ILE A 211 -2.67 10.29 -1.93
C ILE A 211 -3.63 9.13 -2.16
N GLN A 212 -3.57 8.53 -3.36
CA GLN A 212 -4.13 7.23 -3.67
C GLN A 212 -3.18 6.23 -3.02
N SER A 213 -2.98 6.41 -1.72
CA SER A 213 -2.36 5.40 -0.89
C SER A 213 -3.37 4.28 -0.81
N SER A 214 -2.98 3.12 -1.32
CA SER A 214 -3.70 1.88 -1.08
C SER A 214 -3.74 1.50 0.41
N ARG A 215 -2.97 2.19 1.27
CA ARG A 215 -2.88 1.97 2.71
C ARG A 215 -3.80 2.93 3.48
N MET A 216 -5.11 2.80 3.28
CA MET A 216 -6.09 3.54 4.10
C MET A 216 -5.90 3.22 5.59
N GLY A 217 -5.96 4.23 6.45
CA GLY A 217 -5.83 4.05 7.90
C GLY A 217 -4.39 3.81 8.40
N ALA A 218 -3.39 3.83 7.52
CA ALA A 218 -1.98 3.81 7.89
C ALA A 218 -1.43 5.23 8.11
N SER A 219 -0.62 5.40 9.14
CA SER A 219 0.10 6.62 9.47
C SER A 219 1.57 6.28 9.64
N SER A 220 2.43 6.82 8.78
CA SER A 220 3.89 6.74 8.96
C SER A 220 4.30 7.87 9.90
N ILE A 221 4.97 7.52 10.99
CA ILE A 221 5.40 8.49 12.01
C ILE A 221 6.85 8.83 11.72
N PRO A 222 7.19 10.10 11.40
CA PRO A 222 8.58 10.44 11.12
C PRO A 222 9.43 10.32 12.39
N ILE A 223 10.61 9.71 12.27
CA ILE A 223 11.53 9.51 13.40
C ILE A 223 11.89 10.82 14.12
N PRO A 224 12.09 11.97 13.45
CA PRO A 224 12.31 13.24 14.15
C PRO A 224 11.16 13.62 15.10
N HIS A 225 9.90 13.30 14.78
CA HIS A 225 8.78 13.56 15.69
C HIS A 225 8.83 12.68 16.93
N ILE A 226 9.29 11.43 16.79
CA ILE A 226 9.47 10.51 17.91
C ILE A 226 10.57 11.05 18.84
N LYS A 227 11.74 11.36 18.27
CA LYS A 227 12.89 11.87 19.04
C LYS A 227 12.62 13.21 19.74
N ASN A 228 11.75 14.04 19.18
CA ASN A 228 11.36 15.33 19.76
C ASN A 228 10.12 15.26 20.66
N THR A 229 9.54 14.07 20.89
CA THR A 229 8.46 13.90 21.85
C THR A 229 8.96 14.16 23.27
N PRO A 230 8.17 14.79 24.17
CA PRO A 230 8.59 14.99 25.55
C PRO A 230 9.06 13.68 26.19
N ALA A 231 10.33 13.68 26.61
CA ALA A 231 10.98 12.51 27.14
C ALA A 231 10.51 12.23 28.57
N LEU A 232 10.11 10.99 28.85
CA LEU A 232 9.82 10.53 30.21
C LEU A 232 11.11 9.88 30.75
N MET A 233 11.57 10.30 31.93
CA MET A 233 12.82 9.78 32.52
C MET A 233 14.07 9.99 31.64
N SER A 234 14.09 11.07 30.86
CA SER A 234 15.17 11.41 29.91
C SER A 234 15.22 10.55 28.64
N GLU A 235 14.16 9.80 28.31
CA GLU A 235 14.09 9.02 27.08
C GLU A 235 12.81 9.30 26.27
N ALA A 236 12.96 9.49 24.96
CA ALA A 236 11.84 9.51 24.03
C ALA A 236 11.40 8.07 23.73
N ASP A 237 10.10 7.83 23.56
CA ASP A 237 9.56 6.48 23.43
C ASP A 237 8.58 6.35 22.25
N VAL A 238 8.75 5.29 21.45
CA VAL A 238 7.95 5.06 20.24
C VAL A 238 6.46 4.91 20.54
N LEU A 239 6.09 4.14 21.57
CA LEU A 239 4.69 3.92 21.92
C LEU A 239 4.08 5.18 22.54
N LYS A 240 4.86 5.94 23.32
CA LYS A 240 4.44 7.26 23.83
C LYS A 240 4.23 8.30 22.73
N SER A 241 5.04 8.29 21.68
CA SER A 241 4.81 9.16 20.53
C SER A 241 3.56 8.77 19.75
N ILE A 242 3.27 7.47 19.63
CA ILE A 242 2.03 6.96 19.02
C ILE A 242 0.79 7.40 19.82
N GLN A 243 0.90 7.40 21.14
CA GLN A 243 -0.12 7.86 22.08
C GLN A 243 -0.56 9.32 21.88
N LEU A 244 0.27 10.16 21.28
CA LEU A 244 -0.07 11.54 20.93
C LEU A 244 -0.89 11.68 19.64
N LEU A 245 -1.08 10.58 18.90
CA LEU A 245 -1.81 10.62 17.63
C LEU A 245 -3.32 10.53 17.83
N PRO A 246 -4.13 11.21 16.99
CA PRO A 246 -5.58 11.16 17.09
C PRO A 246 -6.11 9.74 16.88
N GLY A 247 -7.05 9.34 17.74
CA GLY A 247 -7.65 7.99 17.72
C GLY A 247 -6.81 6.92 18.43
N VAL A 248 -5.73 7.32 19.10
CA VAL A 248 -4.97 6.51 20.06
C VAL A 248 -5.18 7.14 21.45
N GLN A 249 -5.56 6.32 22.41
CA GLN A 249 -5.69 6.69 23.81
C GLN A 249 -4.63 5.98 24.64
N ASN A 250 -4.21 6.65 25.70
CA ASN A 250 -3.32 6.08 26.69
C ASN A 250 -4.15 5.16 27.60
N GLY A 251 -3.54 4.10 28.08
CA GLY A 251 -4.15 3.27 29.12
C GLY A 251 -4.17 3.95 30.47
N MET A 252 -3.79 3.19 31.50
CA MET A 252 -3.56 3.75 32.82
C MET A 252 -2.40 4.76 32.76
N ASN A 253 -2.50 5.83 33.54
CA ASN A 253 -1.57 6.96 33.55
C ASN A 253 -0.11 6.48 33.56
N GLY A 254 0.66 6.87 32.55
CA GLY A 254 2.08 6.53 32.44
C GLY A 254 2.41 5.19 31.78
N THR A 255 1.45 4.35 31.43
CA THR A 255 1.72 3.05 30.75
C THR A 255 1.78 3.17 29.21
N SER A 256 2.50 2.27 28.54
CA SER A 256 2.73 2.21 27.09
C SER A 256 1.67 1.40 26.35
N GLY A 257 0.63 0.95 27.06
CA GLY A 257 -0.54 0.33 26.47
C GLY A 257 -1.23 1.26 25.48
N LEU A 258 -1.60 0.73 24.31
CA LEU A 258 -2.29 1.48 23.26
C LEU A 258 -3.76 1.09 23.22
N TYR A 259 -4.63 2.09 23.25
CA TYR A 259 -6.07 1.91 23.06
C TYR A 259 -6.46 2.59 21.76
N VAL A 260 -6.67 1.82 20.70
CA VAL A 260 -6.86 2.36 19.35
C VAL A 260 -8.30 2.15 18.93
N ARG A 261 -9.02 3.23 18.66
CA ARG A 261 -10.45 3.22 18.26
C ARG A 261 -11.34 2.32 19.15
N GLY A 262 -11.09 2.32 20.47
CA GLY A 262 -11.86 1.56 21.45
C GLY A 262 -11.37 0.12 21.68
N GLY A 263 -10.37 -0.35 20.93
CA GLY A 263 -9.74 -1.64 21.18
C GLY A 263 -8.71 -1.58 22.32
N GLY A 264 -8.59 -2.66 23.09
CA GLY A 264 -7.68 -2.80 24.23
C GLY A 264 -6.21 -3.04 23.84
N PRO A 265 -5.27 -2.96 24.80
CA PRO A 265 -3.84 -3.14 24.57
C PRO A 265 -3.48 -4.53 24.02
N ASP A 266 -4.24 -5.56 24.41
CA ASP A 266 -4.13 -6.96 23.98
C ASP A 266 -4.63 -7.22 22.56
N GLN A 267 -5.35 -6.26 21.97
CA GLN A 267 -5.95 -6.36 20.64
C GLN A 267 -5.08 -5.75 19.53
N ASN A 268 -3.94 -5.17 19.89
CA ASN A 268 -2.95 -4.62 18.96
C ASN A 268 -1.93 -5.69 18.55
N LEU A 269 -1.38 -5.57 17.34
CA LEU A 269 -0.18 -6.32 16.94
C LEU A 269 1.01 -5.38 16.89
N TYR A 270 2.04 -5.74 17.64
CA TYR A 270 3.34 -5.08 17.59
C TYR A 270 4.30 -5.95 16.80
N LEU A 271 5.00 -5.35 15.84
CA LEU A 271 5.99 -6.02 15.01
C LEU A 271 7.33 -5.33 15.16
N LEU A 272 8.39 -6.11 15.33
CA LEU A 272 9.77 -5.68 15.19
C LEU A 272 10.39 -6.40 14.00
N ASP A 273 10.72 -5.66 12.94
CA ASP A 273 11.20 -6.23 11.67
C ASP A 273 10.28 -7.31 11.07
N GLY A 274 8.99 -7.24 11.38
CA GLY A 274 7.97 -8.21 10.94
C GLY A 274 7.76 -9.40 11.87
N VAL A 275 8.49 -9.48 12.99
CA VAL A 275 8.30 -10.49 14.03
C VAL A 275 7.29 -9.98 15.08
N PRO A 276 6.20 -10.71 15.37
CA PRO A 276 5.27 -10.37 16.44
C PRO A 276 5.93 -10.33 17.81
N LEU A 277 5.76 -9.22 18.52
CA LEU A 277 6.14 -9.10 19.92
C LEU A 277 4.88 -9.12 20.79
N TYR A 278 4.88 -9.97 21.82
CA TYR A 278 3.76 -10.12 22.75
C TYR A 278 3.90 -9.27 24.00
N ASN A 279 5.15 -9.09 24.47
CA ASN A 279 5.47 -8.17 25.54
C ASN A 279 6.36 -7.07 24.98
N VAL A 280 5.88 -5.83 25.01
CA VAL A 280 6.53 -4.67 24.36
C VAL A 280 6.83 -3.56 25.34
N ASP A 281 6.78 -3.85 26.63
CA ASP A 281 7.10 -2.90 27.67
C ASP A 281 8.13 -3.41 28.68
N HIS A 282 8.73 -2.42 29.34
CA HIS A 282 9.56 -2.52 30.52
C HIS A 282 8.96 -1.60 31.60
N THR A 283 9.39 -1.81 32.84
CA THR A 283 9.05 -0.95 33.99
C THR A 283 7.53 -0.86 34.19
N LEU A 284 6.87 -2.01 34.27
CA LEU A 284 5.41 -2.10 34.49
C LEU A 284 4.60 -1.31 33.46
N GLY A 285 5.09 -1.25 32.22
CA GLY A 285 4.45 -0.49 31.15
C GLY A 285 5.03 0.91 30.93
N LEU A 286 5.99 1.41 31.70
CA LEU A 286 6.42 2.82 31.58
C LEU A 286 7.21 3.11 30.29
N LEU A 287 8.07 2.18 29.89
CA LEU A 287 8.96 2.30 28.72
C LEU A 287 8.65 1.18 27.73
N SER A 288 8.66 1.48 26.44
CA SER A 288 8.56 0.44 25.41
C SER A 288 9.92 -0.20 25.15
N VAL A 289 9.89 -1.38 24.53
CA VAL A 289 11.10 -2.09 24.05
C VAL A 289 11.75 -1.42 22.82
N PHE A 290 11.12 -0.39 22.25
CA PHE A 290 11.56 0.25 21.00
C PHE A 290 12.36 1.52 21.30
N THR A 291 13.68 1.45 21.14
CA THR A 291 14.57 2.60 21.26
C THR A 291 14.57 3.43 19.97
N PRO A 292 14.22 4.74 19.99
CA PRO A 292 14.13 5.57 18.78
C PRO A 292 15.42 5.64 17.93
N GLU A 293 16.57 5.48 18.57
CA GLU A 293 17.89 5.46 17.95
C GLU A 293 18.04 4.30 16.96
N ALA A 294 17.54 3.12 17.33
CA ALA A 294 17.65 1.89 16.54
C ALA A 294 16.59 1.75 15.44
N VAL A 295 15.64 2.68 15.35
CA VAL A 295 14.43 2.56 14.53
C VAL A 295 14.52 3.47 13.30
N LYS A 296 14.36 2.88 12.10
CA LYS A 296 14.29 3.62 10.83
C LYS A 296 12.88 4.01 10.43
N LYS A 297 11.87 3.22 10.82
CA LYS A 297 10.47 3.47 10.44
C LYS A 297 9.48 2.93 11.46
N VAL A 298 8.43 3.70 11.70
CA VAL A 298 7.27 3.31 12.49
C VAL A 298 6.00 3.59 11.69
N ASP A 299 5.25 2.54 11.39
CA ASP A 299 3.94 2.62 10.77
C ASP A 299 2.86 2.19 11.77
N LEU A 300 1.85 3.04 11.96
CA LEU A 300 0.65 2.71 12.73
C LEU A 300 -0.54 2.52 11.79
N TYR A 301 -1.17 1.36 11.83
CA TYR A 301 -2.43 1.10 11.15
C TYR A 301 -3.57 1.11 12.15
N LYS A 302 -4.46 2.11 12.05
CA LYS A 302 -5.61 2.30 12.95
C LYS A 302 -6.92 1.74 12.40
N SER A 303 -6.94 1.36 11.13
CA SER A 303 -8.05 0.67 10.46
C SER A 303 -7.61 0.13 9.11
N SER A 304 -8.47 -0.66 8.47
CA SER A 304 -8.30 -1.14 7.08
C SER A 304 -6.90 -1.67 6.81
N PHE A 305 -6.32 -2.35 7.80
CA PHE A 305 -4.95 -2.83 7.70
C PHE A 305 -4.85 -3.99 6.70
N PRO A 306 -3.68 -4.16 6.05
CA PRO A 306 -3.47 -5.24 5.10
C PRO A 306 -3.81 -6.62 5.66
N ALA A 307 -4.48 -7.46 4.84
CA ALA A 307 -4.91 -8.80 5.22
C ALA A 307 -3.78 -9.71 5.73
N ARG A 308 -2.53 -9.43 5.36
CA ARG A 308 -1.34 -10.15 5.87
C ARG A 308 -1.15 -10.04 7.39
N PHE A 309 -1.76 -9.05 8.04
CA PHE A 309 -1.65 -8.81 9.48
C PHE A 309 -2.86 -9.34 10.25
N GLY A 310 -3.39 -10.50 9.85
CA GLY A 310 -4.60 -11.09 10.44
C GLY A 310 -4.52 -11.36 11.94
N GLY A 311 -5.69 -11.61 12.55
CA GLY A 311 -5.79 -12.05 13.95
C GLY A 311 -5.79 -10.94 15.00
N ARG A 312 -6.07 -9.68 14.61
CA ARG A 312 -6.13 -8.53 15.52
C ARG A 312 -7.39 -7.71 15.33
N LEU A 313 -7.84 -7.09 16.40
CA LEU A 313 -9.13 -6.39 16.46
C LEU A 313 -8.97 -4.86 16.47
N SER A 314 -7.80 -4.34 16.87
CA SER A 314 -7.60 -2.91 17.15
C SER A 314 -6.67 -2.23 16.16
N SER A 315 -5.37 -2.52 16.22
CA SER A 315 -4.36 -1.83 15.41
C SER A 315 -3.12 -2.67 15.14
N ILE A 316 -2.26 -2.19 14.24
CA ILE A 316 -0.91 -2.73 14.02
C ILE A 316 0.12 -1.62 14.16
N VAL A 317 1.15 -1.88 14.94
CA VAL A 317 2.37 -1.08 15.07
C VAL A 317 3.50 -1.86 14.40
N ASP A 318 3.93 -1.44 13.20
CA ASP A 318 5.05 -2.03 12.46
C ASP A 318 6.31 -1.18 12.66
N VAL A 319 7.22 -1.67 13.49
CA VAL A 319 8.51 -1.04 13.78
C VAL A 319 9.61 -1.73 12.99
N ARG A 320 10.39 -0.95 12.24
CA ARG A 320 11.54 -1.41 11.47
C ARG A 320 12.82 -0.80 12.01
N THR A 321 13.80 -1.65 12.27
CA THR A 321 15.12 -1.23 12.78
C THR A 321 16.04 -0.79 11.65
N ASN A 322 17.03 0.04 11.95
CA ASN A 322 18.04 0.44 10.98
C ASN A 322 18.73 -0.80 10.37
N ASP A 323 19.21 -0.71 9.13
CA ASP A 323 20.00 -1.79 8.51
C ASP A 323 21.50 -1.71 8.87
N GLY A 324 21.90 -0.67 9.60
CA GLY A 324 23.30 -0.32 9.89
C GLY A 324 23.97 0.38 8.71
N ASN A 325 24.96 1.22 9.00
CA ASN A 325 25.67 2.00 8.00
C ASN A 325 26.74 1.15 7.28
N MET A 326 26.60 0.95 5.97
CA MET A 326 27.55 0.14 5.18
C MET A 326 28.82 0.87 4.76
N GLN A 327 28.96 2.16 5.11
CA GLN A 327 30.06 3.02 4.64
C GLN A 327 30.94 3.53 5.76
N HIS A 328 30.33 3.96 6.85
CA HIS A 328 30.98 4.67 7.94
C HIS A 328 30.53 4.11 9.28
N TYR A 329 31.42 4.14 10.27
CA TYR A 329 31.02 3.88 11.64
C TYR A 329 30.28 5.10 12.19
N HIS A 330 29.17 4.85 12.88
CA HIS A 330 28.39 5.86 13.57
C HIS A 330 27.97 5.32 14.94
N GLY A 331 27.84 6.21 15.92
CA GLY A 331 27.38 5.82 17.23
C GLY A 331 26.83 7.01 17.99
N SER A 332 25.96 6.69 18.95
CA SER A 332 25.38 7.66 19.86
C SER A 332 25.42 7.11 21.28
N LEU A 333 25.72 7.99 22.24
CA LEU A 333 25.68 7.71 23.66
C LEU A 333 24.79 8.75 24.31
N THR A 334 23.71 8.30 24.93
CA THR A 334 22.78 9.13 25.68
C THR A 334 22.88 8.74 27.15
N ILE A 335 23.22 9.72 27.99
CA ILE A 335 23.28 9.54 29.44
C ILE A 335 22.14 10.36 30.04
N GLY A 336 21.12 9.68 30.56
CA GLY A 336 19.99 10.28 31.24
C GLY A 336 20.13 10.26 32.77
N LEU A 337 19.11 10.75 33.48
CA LEU A 337 19.10 10.66 34.95
C LEU A 337 18.80 9.25 35.46
N LEU A 338 18.06 8.44 34.68
CA LEU A 338 17.56 7.13 35.12
C LEU A 338 17.90 6.01 34.14
N THR A 339 18.13 6.33 32.87
CA THR A 339 18.53 5.40 31.82
C THR A 339 19.72 5.93 31.04
N SER A 340 20.56 5.02 30.57
CA SER A 340 21.58 5.32 29.55
C SER A 340 21.38 4.39 28.36
N HIS A 341 21.59 4.94 27.17
CA HIS A 341 21.48 4.26 25.89
C HIS A 341 22.78 4.39 25.11
N LEU A 342 23.21 3.28 24.52
CA LEU A 342 24.33 3.24 23.59
C LEU A 342 23.84 2.64 22.28
N GLN A 343 24.17 3.28 21.17
CA GLN A 343 24.04 2.74 19.83
C GLN A 343 25.38 2.81 19.11
N PHE A 344 25.70 1.75 18.38
CA PHE A 344 26.87 1.70 17.52
C PHE A 344 26.57 0.90 16.26
N GLU A 345 26.93 1.43 15.11
CA GLU A 345 26.72 0.81 13.80
C GLU A 345 27.90 1.08 12.87
N GLY A 346 28.01 0.27 11.82
CA GLY A 346 29.02 0.48 10.79
C GLY A 346 29.25 -0.73 9.89
N PRO A 347 30.21 -0.61 8.96
CA PRO A 347 30.55 -1.71 8.07
C PRO A 347 31.44 -2.75 8.77
N ILE A 348 31.14 -4.03 8.57
CA ILE A 348 32.10 -5.12 8.76
C ILE A 348 32.90 -5.32 7.46
N TRP A 349 32.19 -5.25 6.33
CA TRP A 349 32.75 -5.27 4.98
C TRP A 349 32.03 -4.22 4.15
N LYS A 350 32.74 -3.16 3.75
CA LYS A 350 32.15 -2.05 2.98
C LYS A 350 31.36 -2.56 1.76
N ASP A 351 30.20 -1.94 1.54
CA ASP A 351 29.23 -2.27 0.49
C ASP A 351 28.54 -3.65 0.59
N HIS A 352 28.96 -4.51 1.53
CA HIS A 352 28.47 -5.88 1.64
C HIS A 352 27.84 -6.17 3.00
N THR A 353 28.50 -5.85 4.10
CA THR A 353 28.09 -6.22 5.45
C THR A 353 28.08 -5.03 6.39
N SER A 354 26.94 -4.76 7.01
CA SER A 354 26.79 -3.80 8.09
C SER A 354 26.28 -4.47 9.36
N PHE A 355 26.54 -3.83 10.49
CA PHE A 355 25.93 -4.16 11.76
C PHE A 355 25.39 -2.90 12.43
N ILE A 356 24.45 -3.12 13.35
CA ILE A 356 23.99 -2.16 14.33
C ILE A 356 23.78 -2.90 15.65
N ILE A 357 24.22 -2.29 16.74
CA ILE A 357 24.00 -2.75 18.11
C ILE A 357 23.48 -1.57 18.92
N SER A 358 22.42 -1.80 19.67
CA SER A 358 21.84 -0.86 20.62
C SER A 358 21.68 -1.55 21.96
N ALA A 359 22.04 -0.85 23.03
CA ALA A 359 21.92 -1.35 24.39
C ALA A 359 21.37 -0.25 25.29
N ARG A 360 20.43 -0.61 26.16
CA ARG A 360 19.85 0.29 27.17
C ARG A 360 19.98 -0.34 28.54
N ARG A 361 20.32 0.48 29.54
CA ARG A 361 20.38 0.09 30.95
C ARG A 361 19.73 1.18 31.78
N SER A 362 18.78 0.80 32.65
CA SER A 362 18.35 1.68 33.74
C SER A 362 19.20 1.46 34.98
N TYR A 363 19.39 2.53 35.74
CA TYR A 363 20.06 2.49 37.04
C TYR A 363 19.17 3.11 38.12
N ILE A 364 17.85 2.97 37.95
CA ILE A 364 16.84 3.37 38.93
C ILE A 364 17.12 2.68 40.28
N ASP A 365 17.60 1.44 40.27
CA ASP A 365 18.08 0.69 41.43
C ASP A 365 19.18 1.39 42.24
N CYS A 366 20.03 2.20 41.61
CA CYS A 366 21.02 3.01 42.31
C CYS A 366 20.41 4.26 42.96
N PHE A 367 19.38 4.85 42.34
CA PHE A 367 18.76 6.10 42.80
C PHE A 367 17.64 5.89 43.83
N LEU A 368 16.83 4.85 43.65
CA LEU A 368 15.66 4.57 44.50
C LEU A 368 16.01 4.45 45.99
N PRO A 369 17.10 3.77 46.39
CA PRO A 369 17.51 3.69 47.80
C PRO A 369 17.90 5.02 48.44
N LEU A 370 18.22 6.05 47.64
CA LEU A 370 18.58 7.38 48.15
C LEU A 370 17.34 8.20 48.54
N VAL A 371 16.18 7.89 47.95
CA VAL A 371 14.91 8.61 48.15
C VAL A 371 13.87 7.82 48.94
N MET A 372 14.07 6.50 49.08
CA MET A 372 13.19 5.61 49.85
C MET A 372 13.44 5.76 51.37
N PRO A 373 12.41 5.55 52.22
CA PRO A 373 12.58 5.41 53.66
C PRO A 373 13.59 4.31 53.99
N LYS A 374 14.40 4.49 55.04
CA LYS A 374 15.48 3.54 55.41
C LYS A 374 15.00 2.11 55.69
N ASP A 375 13.72 1.97 56.02
CA ASP A 375 13.09 0.70 56.40
C ASP A 375 12.48 -0.05 55.20
N GLU A 376 12.45 0.57 54.01
CA GLU A 376 11.99 -0.04 52.77
C GLU A 376 13.18 -0.32 51.85
N ARG A 377 13.30 -1.57 51.37
CA ARG A 377 14.34 -1.93 50.39
C ARG A 377 13.70 -2.45 49.12
N GLY A 378 13.40 -1.51 48.21
CA GLY A 378 12.97 -1.81 46.85
C GLY A 378 13.99 -1.39 45.81
N GLY A 379 14.00 -2.06 44.67
CA GLY A 379 14.71 -1.61 43.49
C GLY A 379 14.16 -2.20 42.22
N TYR A 380 14.27 -1.41 41.17
CA TYR A 380 13.85 -1.79 39.83
C TYR A 380 15.00 -1.48 38.87
N SER A 381 15.33 -2.44 38.02
CA SER A 381 16.36 -2.24 37.01
C SER A 381 16.04 -3.03 35.75
N LEU A 382 16.27 -2.43 34.59
CA LEU A 382 16.09 -3.08 33.28
C LEU A 382 17.39 -3.02 32.50
N TYR A 383 17.55 -3.98 31.60
CA TYR A 383 18.44 -3.81 30.46
C TYR A 383 17.82 -4.45 29.22
N ASP A 384 18.13 -3.88 28.07
CA ASP A 384 17.86 -4.49 26.78
C ASP A 384 19.04 -4.33 25.83
N ILE A 385 19.09 -5.26 24.87
CA ILE A 385 20.07 -5.29 23.80
C ILE A 385 19.32 -5.64 22.52
N ASN A 386 19.51 -4.84 21.48
CA ASN A 386 19.08 -5.11 20.12
C ASN A 386 20.32 -5.12 19.22
N ALA A 387 20.45 -6.13 18.37
CA ALA A 387 21.52 -6.21 17.40
C ALA A 387 20.97 -6.70 16.07
N LYS A 388 21.49 -6.14 14.98
CA LYS A 388 21.15 -6.59 13.64
C LYS A 388 22.39 -6.62 12.76
N LEU A 389 22.54 -7.72 12.04
CA LEU A 389 23.53 -7.92 11.01
C LEU A 389 22.82 -7.92 9.67
N ASN A 390 23.35 -7.20 8.69
CA ASN A 390 22.82 -7.16 7.34
C ASN A 390 23.96 -7.47 6.36
N HIS A 391 23.73 -8.43 5.47
CA HIS A 391 24.69 -8.88 4.47
C HIS A 391 24.06 -8.90 3.08
N ARG A 392 24.78 -8.36 2.12
CA ARG A 392 24.43 -8.30 0.70
C ARG A 392 25.37 -9.21 -0.07
N PHE A 393 24.85 -10.29 -0.62
CA PHE A 393 25.62 -11.21 -1.46
C PHE A 393 25.72 -10.71 -2.90
N SER A 394 24.64 -10.08 -3.39
CA SER A 394 24.53 -9.59 -4.76
C SER A 394 23.58 -8.39 -4.84
N GLU A 395 23.36 -7.85 -6.05
CA GLU A 395 22.31 -6.84 -6.25
C GLU A 395 20.90 -7.38 -5.96
N GLN A 396 20.71 -8.70 -5.93
CA GLN A 396 19.41 -9.38 -5.81
C GLN A 396 19.25 -10.12 -4.47
N ASP A 397 20.36 -10.52 -3.85
CA ASP A 397 20.37 -11.43 -2.71
C ASP A 397 20.88 -10.74 -1.44
N ARG A 398 20.08 -10.80 -0.38
CA ARG A 398 20.36 -10.17 0.90
C ARG A 398 19.89 -11.05 2.05
N LEU A 399 20.66 -11.05 3.13
CA LEU A 399 20.32 -11.72 4.38
C LEU A 399 20.45 -10.72 5.53
N PHE A 400 19.49 -10.72 6.44
CA PHE A 400 19.62 -10.02 7.71
C PHE A 400 19.29 -10.96 8.86
N ILE A 401 19.95 -10.74 9.99
CA ILE A 401 19.75 -11.48 11.24
C ILE A 401 19.55 -10.44 12.33
N SER A 402 18.42 -10.51 13.02
CA SER A 402 18.09 -9.63 14.15
C SER A 402 18.08 -10.42 15.46
N PHE A 403 18.57 -9.80 16.52
CA PHE A 403 18.61 -10.33 17.88
C PHE A 403 18.07 -9.28 18.84
N TYR A 404 17.20 -9.71 19.75
CA TYR A 404 16.68 -8.87 20.82
C TYR A 404 16.68 -9.65 22.15
N LYS A 405 17.12 -8.99 23.22
CA LYS A 405 17.05 -9.52 24.59
C LYS A 405 16.80 -8.38 25.56
N GLY A 406 15.67 -8.44 26.26
CA GLY A 406 15.34 -7.54 27.37
C GLY A 406 15.16 -8.33 28.67
N LYS A 407 15.48 -7.71 29.82
CA LYS A 407 15.19 -8.29 31.13
C LYS A 407 14.91 -7.22 32.19
N ASP A 408 13.87 -7.47 32.96
CA ASP A 408 13.45 -6.66 34.10
C ASP A 408 13.86 -7.39 35.38
N HIS A 409 14.42 -6.64 36.32
CA HIS A 409 14.69 -7.11 37.68
C HIS A 409 13.96 -6.22 38.65
N VAL A 410 13.07 -6.85 39.42
CA VAL A 410 12.37 -6.22 40.54
C VAL A 410 12.79 -6.95 41.79
N TYR A 411 13.19 -6.22 42.82
CA TYR A 411 13.36 -6.76 44.16
C TYR A 411 12.68 -5.85 45.17
N TYR A 412 12.05 -6.46 46.15
CA TYR A 412 11.40 -5.80 47.27
C TYR A 412 11.69 -6.65 48.51
N LYS A 413 12.14 -6.02 49.58
CA LYS A 413 12.48 -6.65 50.86
C LYS A 413 11.77 -5.95 52.00
#